data_AF-A0A3N7GPA4-F1
#
_entry.id   AF-A0A3N7GPA4-F1
#
_cell.length_a   1.000
_cell.length_b   1.000
_cell.length_c   1.000
_cell.angle_alpha   90.00
_cell.angle_beta   90.00
_cell.angle_gamma   90.00
#
_symmetry.space_group_name_H-M   'P 1'
#
loop_
_entity.id
_entity.type
_entity.pdbx_description
1 polymer ?
#
loop_
_entity_poly.entity_id
_entity_poly.type
_entity_poly.pdbx_seq_one_letter_code
_entity_poly.pdbx_strand_id
1 'polypeptide(L)'
;VETALEALANVAVQRPAELKHADLRTYRRHIEPWLHSVTGEKFTTIALMREPIGWLRSWYRFRLRDDEEDPSHAMIGLSFADFAQAYADPAGPDIARVGAQADFLTAEADRVDRIFRYEDMDAFTHFLEDRLDCAISLPRVNVPPAVDVSLQAEQEGLLRKVMARDFALYDTL
;
A
#
# COMPACT_ATOMS: atom_id res chain seq x y z
N VAL A 1 11.58 0.24 -4.44
CA VAL A 1 11.02 -0.44 -5.63
C VAL A 1 11.03 0.52 -6.81
N GLU A 2 10.20 1.57 -6.82
CA GLU A 2 10.13 2.56 -7.91
C GLU A 2 11.51 3.07 -8.37
N THR A 3 12.30 3.69 -7.48
CA THR A 3 13.63 4.21 -7.81
C THR A 3 14.60 3.17 -8.39
N ALA A 4 14.45 1.90 -8.02
CA ALA A 4 15.32 0.82 -8.50
C ALA A 4 14.88 0.28 -9.88
N LEU A 5 13.57 0.34 -10.18
CA LEU A 5 13.01 -0.25 -11.39
C LEU A 5 12.72 0.79 -12.49
N GLU A 6 12.68 2.08 -12.16
CA GLU A 6 12.35 3.15 -13.11
C GLU A 6 13.22 3.13 -14.37
N ALA A 7 14.54 2.96 -14.21
CA ALA A 7 15.47 2.92 -15.35
C ALA A 7 15.28 1.70 -16.27
N LEU A 8 14.59 0.65 -15.78
CA LEU A 8 14.26 -0.56 -16.54
C LEU A 8 12.86 -0.48 -17.18
N ALA A 9 12.03 0.50 -16.79
CA ALA A 9 10.66 0.60 -17.23
C ALA A 9 10.54 1.37 -18.55
N ASN A 10 9.75 0.85 -19.50
CA ASN A 10 9.38 1.61 -20.70
C ASN A 10 8.38 2.73 -20.42
N VAL A 11 7.60 2.59 -19.34
CA VAL A 11 6.59 3.57 -18.91
C VAL A 11 6.64 3.67 -17.39
N ALA A 12 6.85 4.88 -16.88
CA ALA A 12 6.77 5.20 -15.45
C ALA A 12 5.81 6.37 -15.25
N VAL A 13 4.77 6.16 -14.43
CA VAL A 13 3.79 7.20 -14.09
C VAL A 13 4.09 7.71 -12.68
N GLN A 14 4.72 8.87 -12.59
CA GLN A 14 5.16 9.43 -11.30
C GLN A 14 4.26 10.55 -10.78
N ARG A 15 3.61 11.30 -11.69
CA ARG A 15 2.84 12.49 -11.35
C ARG A 15 1.66 12.69 -12.32
N PRO A 16 0.58 13.36 -11.86
CA PRO A 16 0.33 13.74 -10.47
C PRO A 16 0.00 12.51 -9.59
N ALA A 17 -0.12 12.70 -8.26
CA ALA A 17 -0.25 11.60 -7.31
C ALA A 17 -1.47 10.70 -7.61
N GLU A 18 -2.53 11.29 -8.15
CA GLU A 18 -3.77 10.63 -8.56
C GLU A 18 -3.54 9.65 -9.72
N LEU A 19 -2.58 9.93 -10.60
CA LEU A 19 -2.18 8.97 -11.66
C LEU A 19 -1.21 7.92 -11.14
N LYS A 20 -0.38 8.27 -10.15
CA LYS A 20 0.58 7.35 -9.53
C LYS A 20 -0.10 6.23 -8.74
N HIS A 21 -1.19 6.54 -8.04
CA HIS A 21 -1.91 5.60 -7.18
C HIS A 21 -3.17 5.05 -7.87
N ALA A 22 -3.00 4.33 -8.98
CA ALA A 22 -4.09 3.65 -9.67
C ALA A 22 -4.46 2.31 -9.01
N ASP A 23 -5.72 2.16 -8.58
CA ASP A 23 -6.27 0.88 -8.11
C ASP A 23 -6.41 -0.13 -9.26
N LEU A 24 -6.62 -1.43 -8.93
CA LEU A 24 -6.79 -2.48 -9.92
C LEU A 24 -7.91 -2.15 -10.92
N ARG A 25 -9.04 -1.63 -10.44
CA ARG A 25 -10.18 -1.26 -11.27
C ARG A 25 -9.81 -0.19 -12.31
N THR A 26 -9.06 0.83 -11.92
CA THR A 26 -8.55 1.88 -12.80
C THR A 26 -7.58 1.31 -13.82
N TYR A 27 -6.66 0.45 -13.39
CA TYR A 27 -5.74 -0.25 -14.28
C TYR A 27 -6.49 -1.08 -15.33
N ARG A 28 -7.42 -1.94 -14.93
CA ARG A 28 -8.23 -2.79 -15.83
C ARG A 28 -9.05 -1.96 -16.81
N ARG A 29 -9.61 -0.84 -16.36
CA ARG A 29 -10.49 -0.01 -17.19
C ARG A 29 -9.72 0.86 -18.19
N HIS A 30 -8.56 1.37 -17.82
CA HIS A 30 -7.89 2.45 -18.57
C HIS A 30 -6.50 2.10 -19.06
N ILE A 31 -5.69 1.39 -18.27
CA ILE A 31 -4.28 1.16 -18.56
C ILE A 31 -4.09 -0.13 -19.35
N GLU A 32 -4.69 -1.23 -18.91
CA GLU A 32 -4.58 -2.54 -19.59
C GLU A 32 -5.07 -2.49 -21.04
N PRO A 33 -6.24 -1.90 -21.38
CA PRO A 33 -6.70 -1.86 -22.77
C PRO A 33 -5.76 -1.06 -23.68
N TRP A 34 -5.18 0.02 -23.16
CA TRP A 34 -4.20 0.82 -23.88
C TRP A 34 -2.90 0.04 -24.14
N LEU A 35 -2.30 -0.56 -23.10
CA LEU A 35 -1.11 -1.40 -23.25
C LEU A 35 -1.36 -2.56 -24.23
N HIS A 36 -2.51 -3.21 -24.12
CA HIS A 36 -2.88 -4.31 -25.00
C HIS A 36 -3.02 -3.85 -26.46
N SER A 37 -3.64 -2.68 -26.70
CA SER A 37 -3.79 -2.13 -28.07
C SER A 37 -2.46 -1.84 -28.77
N VAL A 38 -1.40 -1.53 -28.00
CA VAL A 38 -0.08 -1.19 -28.54
C VAL A 38 0.80 -2.44 -28.69
N THR A 39 0.70 -3.37 -27.74
CA THR A 39 1.63 -4.51 -27.64
C THR A 39 1.06 -5.83 -28.12
N GLY A 40 -0.27 -5.98 -28.17
CA GLY A 40 -0.97 -7.24 -28.41
C GLY A 40 -0.92 -8.23 -27.24
N GLU A 41 -0.24 -7.89 -26.14
CA GLU A 41 0.00 -8.78 -25.01
C GLU A 41 -0.80 -8.37 -23.77
N LYS A 42 -0.94 -9.31 -22.81
CA LYS A 42 -1.45 -9.01 -21.47
C LYS A 42 -0.31 -8.91 -20.49
N PHE A 43 -0.33 -7.87 -19.67
CA PHE A 43 0.69 -7.62 -18.66
C PHE A 43 0.31 -8.30 -17.35
N THR A 44 1.31 -8.85 -16.66
CA THR A 44 1.13 -9.40 -15.31
C THR A 44 1.14 -8.26 -14.30
N THR A 45 0.06 -8.13 -13.54
CA THR A 45 -0.03 -7.18 -12.42
C THR A 45 0.62 -7.78 -11.18
N ILE A 46 1.49 -7.00 -10.53
CA ILE A 46 2.13 -7.39 -9.28
C ILE A 46 1.93 -6.31 -8.22
N ALA A 47 1.80 -6.70 -6.97
CA ALA A 47 1.66 -5.77 -5.85
C ALA A 47 2.33 -6.27 -4.58
N LEU A 48 2.65 -5.34 -3.67
CA LEU A 48 3.06 -5.62 -2.30
C LEU A 48 1.90 -5.29 -1.37
N MET A 49 1.55 -6.22 -0.49
CA MET A 49 0.58 -6.02 0.57
C MET A 49 1.27 -6.21 1.92
N ARG A 50 1.03 -5.28 2.84
CA ARG A 50 1.61 -5.34 4.19
C ARG A 50 0.59 -5.92 5.16
N GLU A 51 1.06 -6.52 6.26
CA GLU A 51 0.20 -6.96 7.35
C GLU A 51 -0.78 -5.83 7.72
N PRO A 52 -2.10 -6.07 7.77
CA PRO A 52 -3.09 -4.99 7.80
C PRO A 52 -2.89 -3.95 8.90
N ILE A 53 -2.60 -4.36 10.15
CA ILE A 53 -2.35 -3.39 11.22
C ILE A 53 -0.98 -2.71 11.02
N GLY A 54 0.04 -3.45 10.61
CA GLY A 54 1.34 -2.95 10.20
C GLY A 54 1.25 -1.88 9.11
N TRP A 55 0.31 -2.03 8.17
CA TRP A 55 -0.01 -1.04 7.14
C TRP A 55 -0.60 0.23 7.72
N LEU A 56 -1.57 0.12 8.63
CA LEU A 56 -2.14 1.28 9.31
C LEU A 56 -1.09 2.02 10.15
N ARG A 57 -0.20 1.27 10.84
CA ARG A 57 0.96 1.84 11.55
C ARG A 57 1.90 2.59 10.60
N SER A 58 2.07 2.12 9.38
CA SER A 58 2.89 2.80 8.37
C SER A 58 2.26 4.12 7.95
N TRP A 59 0.94 4.17 7.77
CA TRP A 59 0.21 5.41 7.47
C TRP A 59 0.29 6.44 8.58
N TYR A 60 0.10 6.01 9.84
CA TYR A 60 0.25 6.88 11.00
C TYR A 60 1.61 7.57 11.02
N ARG A 61 2.69 6.81 10.84
CA ARG A 61 4.05 7.37 10.79
C ARG A 61 4.31 8.23 9.58
N PHE A 62 3.70 7.90 8.43
CA PHE A 62 3.81 8.70 7.23
C PHE A 62 3.17 10.08 7.42
N ARG A 63 1.92 10.13 7.91
CA ARG A 63 1.22 11.40 8.22
C ARG A 63 2.03 12.22 9.21
N LEU A 64 2.44 11.61 10.34
CA LEU A 64 3.30 12.28 11.32
C LEU A 64 4.53 12.98 10.72
N ARG A 65 5.17 12.36 9.71
CA ARG A 65 6.35 12.90 9.04
C ARG A 65 6.01 13.97 8.00
N ASP A 66 4.97 13.74 7.20
CA ASP A 66 4.51 14.67 6.15
C ASP A 66 4.14 16.04 6.74
N ASP A 67 3.79 16.02 8.02
CA ASP A 67 3.22 17.13 8.76
C ASP A 67 4.22 17.88 9.67
N GLU A 68 5.51 17.54 9.63
CA GLU A 68 6.56 18.16 10.46
C GLU A 68 6.79 19.66 10.17
N GLU A 69 6.18 20.21 9.12
CA GLU A 69 6.33 21.60 8.69
C GLU A 69 5.19 22.55 9.14
N ASP A 70 4.15 22.07 9.85
CA ASP A 70 3.01 22.90 10.30
C ASP A 70 2.72 22.79 11.83
N PRO A 71 2.90 23.86 12.63
CA PRO A 71 2.57 23.88 14.06
C PRO A 71 1.09 23.70 14.40
N SER A 72 0.18 23.83 13.43
CA SER A 72 -1.27 23.68 13.59
C SER A 72 -1.79 22.29 13.18
N HIS A 73 -0.87 21.34 12.95
CA HIS A 73 -1.22 20.08 12.34
C HIS A 73 -2.06 19.14 13.22
N ALA A 74 -3.06 18.49 12.59
CA ALA A 74 -4.02 17.58 13.24
C ALA A 74 -3.40 16.30 13.86
N MET A 75 -2.14 16.00 13.55
CA MET A 75 -1.42 14.83 14.08
C MET A 75 -0.68 15.12 15.39
N ILE A 76 -0.52 16.39 15.78
CA ILE A 76 0.20 16.76 17.01
C ILE A 76 -0.56 16.23 18.23
N GLY A 77 0.12 15.40 19.03
CA GLY A 77 -0.44 14.79 20.24
C GLY A 77 -1.43 13.64 19.98
N LEU A 78 -1.67 13.27 18.72
CA LEU A 78 -2.55 12.15 18.37
C LEU A 78 -1.80 10.83 18.55
N SER A 79 -2.26 9.97 19.46
CA SER A 79 -1.69 8.65 19.64
C SER A 79 -2.05 7.72 18.46
N PHE A 80 -1.29 6.64 18.26
CA PHE A 80 -1.66 5.63 17.28
C PHE A 80 -3.02 4.99 17.61
N ALA A 81 -3.34 4.81 18.90
CA ALA A 81 -4.61 4.25 19.32
C ALA A 81 -5.79 5.14 18.92
N ASP A 82 -5.68 6.46 19.08
CA ASP A 82 -6.71 7.41 18.66
C ASP A 82 -6.82 7.46 17.13
N PHE A 83 -5.69 7.42 16.42
CA PHE A 83 -5.67 7.33 14.95
C PHE A 83 -6.35 6.03 14.46
N ALA A 84 -6.08 4.90 15.11
CA ALA A 84 -6.71 3.63 14.80
C ALA A 84 -8.22 3.63 15.09
N GLN A 85 -8.64 4.26 16.18
CA GLN A 85 -10.05 4.44 16.49
C GLN A 85 -10.74 5.34 15.45
N ALA A 86 -10.09 6.43 15.04
CA ALA A 86 -10.57 7.31 13.97
C ALA A 86 -10.68 6.58 12.62
N TYR A 87 -9.75 5.68 12.30
CA TYR A 87 -9.83 4.83 11.12
C TYR A 87 -11.00 3.85 11.18
N ALA A 88 -11.27 3.30 12.38
CA ALA A 88 -12.36 2.35 12.61
C ALA A 88 -13.76 2.99 12.56
N ASP A 89 -13.85 4.31 12.71
CA ASP A 89 -15.10 5.07 12.68
C ASP A 89 -15.40 5.59 11.25
N PRO A 90 -16.49 5.15 10.60
CA PRO A 90 -16.90 5.69 9.30
C PRO A 90 -17.16 7.20 9.30
N ALA A 91 -17.53 7.77 10.45
CA ALA A 91 -17.71 9.22 10.64
C ALA A 91 -16.45 9.91 11.17
N GLY A 92 -15.34 9.17 11.29
CA GLY A 92 -14.06 9.67 11.80
C GLY A 92 -13.44 10.75 10.93
N PRO A 93 -12.46 11.50 11.48
CA PRO A 93 -11.79 12.60 10.80
C PRO A 93 -11.01 12.14 9.55
N ASP A 94 -10.91 13.03 8.56
CA ASP A 94 -10.24 12.76 7.27
C ASP A 94 -8.77 12.37 7.41
N ILE A 95 -8.12 12.75 8.51
CA ILE A 95 -6.71 12.43 8.78
C ILE A 95 -6.46 10.91 8.82
N ALA A 96 -7.44 10.13 9.28
CA ALA A 96 -7.37 8.68 9.35
C ALA A 96 -7.99 7.97 8.14
N ARG A 97 -8.55 8.71 7.17
CA ARG A 97 -9.16 8.13 5.96
C ARG A 97 -8.08 7.78 4.94
N VAL A 98 -7.56 6.56 5.05
CA VAL A 98 -6.50 6.01 4.18
C VAL A 98 -6.96 4.85 3.30
N GLY A 99 -8.24 4.45 3.41
CA GLY A 99 -8.85 3.39 2.61
C GLY A 99 -8.55 1.97 3.11
N ALA A 100 -8.64 0.98 2.22
CA ALA A 100 -8.33 -0.42 2.50
C ALA A 100 -7.44 -0.99 1.40
N GLN A 101 -6.53 -1.90 1.75
CA GLN A 101 -5.63 -2.52 0.78
C GLN A 101 -6.41 -3.41 -0.20
N ALA A 102 -7.39 -4.17 0.28
CA ALA A 102 -8.21 -5.06 -0.54
C ALA A 102 -8.98 -4.28 -1.62
N ASP A 103 -9.47 -3.08 -1.32
CA ASP A 103 -10.16 -2.23 -2.32
C ASP A 103 -9.21 -1.76 -3.44
N PHE A 104 -7.92 -1.63 -3.12
CA PHE A 104 -6.90 -1.25 -4.10
C PHE A 104 -6.46 -2.45 -4.97
N LEU A 105 -6.47 -3.65 -4.39
CA LEU A 105 -5.91 -4.87 -4.96
C LEU A 105 -6.95 -5.80 -5.62
N THR A 106 -8.24 -5.50 -5.46
CA THR A 106 -9.35 -6.33 -5.97
C THR A 106 -10.41 -5.49 -6.67
N ALA A 107 -11.10 -6.10 -7.63
CA ALA A 107 -12.22 -5.50 -8.35
C ALA A 107 -13.26 -6.58 -8.66
N GLU A 108 -14.38 -6.57 -7.93
CA GLU A 108 -15.41 -7.63 -8.03
C GLU A 108 -14.82 -9.03 -7.78
N ALA A 109 -14.81 -9.91 -8.79
CA ALA A 109 -14.19 -11.23 -8.73
C ALA A 109 -12.72 -11.26 -9.21
N ASP A 110 -12.21 -10.14 -9.72
CA ASP A 110 -10.84 -9.97 -10.19
C ASP A 110 -9.90 -9.50 -9.06
N ARG A 111 -8.62 -9.84 -9.18
CA ARG A 111 -7.56 -9.42 -8.27
C ARG A 111 -6.23 -9.29 -9.00
N VAL A 112 -5.28 -8.61 -8.38
CA VAL A 112 -3.89 -8.56 -8.86
C VAL A 112 -3.33 -9.98 -9.04
N ASP A 113 -2.61 -10.21 -10.14
CA ASP A 113 -2.17 -11.56 -10.56
C ASP A 113 -1.17 -12.18 -9.57
N ARG A 114 -0.32 -11.35 -8.96
CA ARG A 114 0.66 -11.75 -7.94
C ARG A 114 0.72 -10.69 -6.83
N ILE A 115 0.41 -11.10 -5.60
CA ILE A 115 0.51 -10.24 -4.43
C ILE A 115 1.55 -10.85 -3.51
N PHE A 116 2.54 -10.06 -3.11
CA PHE A 116 3.61 -10.47 -2.22
C PHE A 116 3.44 -9.79 -0.86
N ARG A 117 3.83 -10.49 0.21
CA ARG A 117 3.90 -9.89 1.54
C ARG A 117 5.04 -8.89 1.58
N TYR A 118 4.77 -7.68 2.06
CA TYR A 118 5.79 -6.66 2.26
C TYR A 118 6.86 -7.13 3.27
N GLU A 119 6.47 -7.98 4.20
CA GLU A 119 7.33 -8.59 5.21
C GLU A 119 8.32 -9.61 4.61
N ASP A 120 8.03 -10.13 3.41
CA ASP A 120 8.84 -11.08 2.66
C ASP A 120 9.31 -10.48 1.33
N MET A 121 10.13 -9.42 1.44
CA MET A 121 10.69 -8.73 0.28
C MET A 121 11.59 -9.62 -0.58
N ASP A 122 12.20 -10.66 -0.01
CA ASP A 122 13.12 -11.54 -0.72
C ASP A 122 12.39 -12.36 -1.78
N ALA A 123 11.16 -12.82 -1.48
CA ALA A 123 10.32 -13.51 -2.46
C ALA A 123 9.92 -12.58 -3.62
N PHE A 124 9.63 -11.31 -3.32
CA PHE A 124 9.31 -10.30 -4.32
C PHE A 124 10.52 -9.97 -5.21
N THR A 125 11.71 -9.80 -4.63
CA THR A 125 12.92 -9.51 -5.41
C THR A 125 13.28 -10.68 -6.30
N HIS A 126 13.29 -11.92 -5.79
CA HIS A 126 13.56 -13.11 -6.60
C HIS A 126 12.62 -13.21 -7.81
N PHE A 127 11.31 -12.98 -7.60
CA PHE A 127 10.36 -12.99 -8.71
C PHE A 127 10.69 -11.97 -9.79
N LEU A 128 11.11 -10.76 -9.40
CA LEU A 128 11.49 -9.72 -10.35
C LEU A 128 12.80 -10.03 -11.05
N GLU A 129 13.81 -10.52 -10.33
CA GLU A 129 15.10 -10.90 -10.91
C GLU A 129 14.93 -12.01 -11.95
N ASP A 130 14.12 -13.03 -11.66
CA ASP A 130 13.77 -14.10 -12.60
C ASP A 130 13.04 -13.56 -13.84
N ARG A 131 12.21 -12.51 -13.70
CA ARG A 131 11.46 -11.94 -14.82
C ARG A 131 12.22 -10.93 -15.66
N LEU A 132 13.15 -10.20 -15.05
CA LEU A 132 13.90 -9.15 -15.71
C LEU A 132 15.30 -9.61 -16.15
N ASP A 133 15.71 -10.83 -15.77
CA ASP A 133 17.02 -11.41 -16.03
C ASP A 133 18.16 -10.48 -15.59
N CYS A 134 17.99 -9.86 -14.41
CA CYS A 134 18.95 -8.93 -13.84
C CYS A 134 18.88 -8.93 -12.31
N ALA A 135 19.99 -8.57 -11.66
CA ALA A 135 20.03 -8.44 -10.20
C ALA A 135 19.38 -7.13 -9.76
N ILE A 136 18.57 -7.17 -8.69
CA ILE A 136 17.80 -6.03 -8.20
C ILE A 136 18.18 -5.75 -6.75
N SER A 137 18.83 -4.60 -6.53
CA SER A 137 19.08 -4.09 -5.20
C SER A 137 18.01 -3.08 -4.81
N LEU A 138 17.25 -3.38 -3.74
CA LEU A 138 16.27 -2.48 -3.16
C LEU A 138 16.87 -1.78 -1.94
N PRO A 139 17.33 -0.51 -2.06
CA PRO A 139 17.83 0.20 -0.90
C PRO A 139 16.71 0.43 0.12
N ARG A 140 17.03 0.25 1.40
CA ARG A 140 16.10 0.52 2.50
C ARG A 140 16.00 2.04 2.71
N VAL A 141 15.07 2.66 1.99
CA VAL A 141 14.74 4.08 2.08
C VAL A 141 13.44 4.27 2.87
N ASN A 142 13.21 5.46 3.44
CA ASN A 142 12.01 5.81 4.23
C ASN A 142 11.85 5.01 5.54
N VAL A 143 12.89 4.98 6.39
CA VAL A 143 12.74 4.47 7.76
C VAL A 143 11.86 5.45 8.53
N PRO A 144 10.67 5.04 8.99
CA PRO A 144 9.76 5.96 9.65
C PRO A 144 10.21 6.25 11.09
N PRO A 145 9.75 7.36 11.70
CA PRO A 145 10.13 7.72 13.07
C PRO A 145 9.75 6.62 14.07
N ALA A 146 10.61 6.42 15.08
CA ALA A 146 10.36 5.49 16.17
C ALA A 146 9.33 6.12 17.12
N VAL A 147 8.04 5.86 16.87
CA VAL A 147 6.91 6.28 17.70
C VAL A 147 6.19 5.06 18.27
N ASP A 148 5.59 5.25 19.44
CA ASP A 148 4.74 4.23 20.05
C ASP A 148 3.51 3.98 19.17
N VAL A 149 3.33 2.70 18.83
CA VAL A 149 2.23 2.19 18.00
C VAL A 149 1.57 0.97 18.65
N SER A 150 1.68 0.87 19.98
CA SER A 150 1.05 -0.16 20.78
C SER A 150 -0.48 0.01 20.75
N LEU A 151 -1.17 -1.13 20.84
CA LEU A 151 -2.62 -1.21 20.96
C LEU A 151 -2.95 -2.18 22.08
N GLN A 152 -4.03 -1.91 22.80
CA GLN A 152 -4.64 -2.87 23.70
C GLN A 152 -5.33 -3.97 22.90
N ALA A 153 -5.50 -5.15 23.51
CA ALA A 153 -6.11 -6.30 22.84
C ALA A 153 -7.52 -6.02 22.29
N GLU A 154 -8.30 -5.18 22.98
CA GLU A 154 -9.63 -4.76 22.53
C GLU A 154 -9.56 -3.90 21.26
N GLN A 155 -8.62 -2.95 21.21
CA GLN A 155 -8.42 -2.06 20.06
C GLN A 155 -7.95 -2.84 18.84
N GLU A 156 -7.00 -3.77 19.03
CA GLU A 156 -6.59 -4.69 17.96
C GLU A 156 -7.77 -5.57 17.48
N GLY A 157 -8.58 -6.08 18.42
CA GLY A 157 -9.75 -6.89 18.11
C GLY A 157 -10.80 -6.13 17.29
N LEU A 158 -10.99 -4.83 17.56
CA LEU A 158 -11.85 -3.96 16.75
C LEU A 158 -11.28 -3.78 15.35
N LEU A 159 -9.99 -3.43 15.23
CA LEU A 159 -9.33 -3.25 13.93
C LEU A 159 -9.40 -4.51 13.07
N ARG A 160 -9.19 -5.70 13.64
CA ARG A 160 -9.31 -6.96 12.90
C ARG A 160 -10.70 -7.17 12.30
N LYS A 161 -11.75 -6.71 12.96
CA LYS A 161 -13.12 -6.76 12.43
C LYS A 161 -13.33 -5.73 11.31
N VAL A 162 -12.87 -4.49 11.52
CA VAL A 162 -12.97 -3.41 10.51
C VAL A 162 -12.19 -3.77 9.24
N MET A 163 -10.98 -4.31 9.41
CA MET A 163 -10.06 -4.67 8.34
C MET A 163 -10.22 -6.13 7.87
N ALA A 164 -11.38 -6.76 8.13
CA ALA A 164 -11.57 -8.19 7.88
C ALA A 164 -11.30 -8.59 6.43
N ARG A 165 -11.59 -7.72 5.46
CA ARG A 165 -11.29 -7.94 4.04
C ARG A 165 -9.80 -7.92 3.73
N ASP A 166 -9.06 -7.01 4.37
CA ASP A 166 -7.60 -6.95 4.24
C ASP A 166 -6.95 -8.18 4.87
N PHE A 167 -7.40 -8.60 6.05
CA PHE A 167 -6.92 -9.84 6.68
C PHE A 167 -7.22 -11.07 5.83
N ALA A 168 -8.46 -11.21 5.34
CA ALA A 168 -8.84 -12.34 4.50
C ALA A 168 -8.00 -12.43 3.22
N LEU A 169 -7.63 -11.29 2.61
CA LEU A 169 -6.72 -11.28 1.47
C LEU A 169 -5.28 -11.63 1.88
N TYR A 170 -4.77 -11.01 2.94
CA TYR A 170 -3.39 -11.19 3.41
C TYR A 170 -3.08 -12.64 3.83
N ASP A 171 -4.06 -13.33 4.42
CA ASP A 171 -3.95 -14.73 4.84
C ASP A 171 -3.86 -15.71 3.65
N THR A 172 -4.21 -15.26 2.43
CA THR A 172 -4.04 -16.07 1.20
C THR A 172 -2.67 -15.93 0.54
N LEU A 173 -1.82 -15.03 1.06
CA LEU A 173 -0.50 -14.69 0.50
C LEU A 173 0.61 -15.62 0.99
#